data_AF-A0A7W0KKY1-F1
#
_entry.id   AF-A0A7W0KKY1-F1
#
_cell.length_a   1.000
_cell.length_b   1.000
_cell.length_c   1.000
_cell.angle_alpha   90.00
_cell.angle_beta   90.00
_cell.angle_gamma   90.00
#
_symmetry.space_group_name_H-M   'P 1'
#
loop_
_entity.id
_entity.type
_entity.pdbx_description
1 polymer ?
#
loop_
_entity_poly.entity_id
_entity_poly.type
_entity_poly.pdbx_seq_one_letter_code
_entity_poly.pdbx_strand_id
1 'polypeptide(L)'
;MRAERVERGHVRITTVTRLEVDFSARSGRDARLAFAGAPLAAMPVEYLTPSVEDRALEVQLLLADQAQHRAPSIPDLMIASVAELAGLIVLHPDEDFELIADVTGQAVERLRQRPRAIESESDRINGWRTTPRDVV
;
A
#
# COMPACT_ATOMS: atom_id res chain seq x y z
N MET A 1 -10.22 -13.52 6.54
CA MET A 1 -9.18 -12.60 7.03
C MET A 1 -8.79 -11.48 6.05
N ARG A 2 -8.21 -11.72 4.85
CA ARG A 2 -7.86 -10.60 3.92
C ARG A 2 -9.07 -9.89 3.32
N ALA A 3 -9.99 -10.65 2.71
CA ALA A 3 -11.27 -10.11 2.22
C ALA A 3 -12.07 -9.44 3.36
N GLU A 4 -12.03 -10.04 4.54
CA GLU A 4 -12.69 -9.52 5.75
C GLU A 4 -12.12 -8.17 6.25
N ARG A 5 -10.82 -7.87 6.06
CA ARG A 5 -10.24 -6.54 6.36
C ARG A 5 -10.76 -5.49 5.37
N VAL A 6 -10.84 -5.85 4.09
CA VAL A 6 -11.38 -4.98 3.04
C VAL A 6 -12.86 -4.70 3.25
N GLU A 7 -13.65 -5.75 3.49
CA GLU A 7 -15.10 -5.67 3.72
C GLU A 7 -15.45 -4.85 4.96
N ARG A 8 -14.56 -4.82 5.97
CA ARG A 8 -14.72 -3.99 7.18
C ARG A 8 -14.15 -2.58 7.04
N GLY A 9 -13.65 -2.18 5.87
CA GLY A 9 -13.12 -0.83 5.61
C GLY A 9 -11.76 -0.55 6.26
N HIS A 10 -11.04 -1.58 6.72
CA HIS A 10 -9.70 -1.44 7.29
C HIS A 10 -8.59 -1.36 6.23
N VAL A 11 -8.95 -1.49 4.95
CA VAL A 11 -8.03 -1.31 3.83
C VAL A 11 -8.50 -0.09 3.06
N ARG A 12 -7.65 0.94 3.08
CA ARG A 12 -7.84 2.19 2.37
C ARG A 12 -7.06 2.15 1.06
N ILE A 13 -7.31 3.11 0.19
CA ILE A 13 -6.61 3.22 -1.09
C ILE A 13 -6.35 4.68 -1.43
N THR A 14 -5.16 5.02 -1.93
CA THR A 14 -4.88 6.39 -2.36
C THR A 14 -5.48 6.69 -3.73
N THR A 15 -5.68 7.97 -4.06
CA THR A 15 -6.01 8.36 -5.44
C THR A 15 -4.90 7.99 -6.45
N VAL A 16 -3.63 8.01 -6.03
CA VAL A 16 -2.49 7.60 -6.87
C VAL A 16 -2.63 6.13 -7.27
N THR A 17 -2.87 5.24 -6.31
CA THR A 17 -3.08 3.81 -6.57
C THR A 17 -4.32 3.57 -7.44
N ARG A 18 -5.37 4.38 -7.30
CA ARG A 18 -6.54 4.30 -8.20
C ARG A 18 -6.17 4.68 -9.64
N LEU A 19 -5.31 5.68 -9.84
CA LEU A 19 -4.83 6.04 -11.18
C LEU A 19 -3.97 4.91 -11.79
N GLU A 20 -3.15 4.23 -10.99
CA GLU A 20 -2.38 3.07 -11.46
C GLU A 20 -3.28 1.90 -11.89
N VAL A 21 -4.38 1.67 -11.16
CA VAL A 21 -5.40 0.68 -11.54
C VAL A 21 -6.04 1.04 -12.88
N ASP A 22 -6.42 2.30 -13.10
CA ASP A 22 -6.99 2.75 -14.37
C ASP A 22 -5.99 2.65 -15.52
N PHE A 23 -4.73 3.05 -15.28
CA PHE A 23 -3.64 2.92 -16.25
C PHE A 23 -3.41 1.46 -16.68
N SER A 24 -3.61 0.52 -15.77
CA SER A 24 -3.47 -0.92 -16.02
C SER A 24 -4.70 -1.56 -16.65
N ALA A 25 -5.83 -0.85 -16.73
CA ALA A 25 -7.06 -1.38 -17.28
C ALA A 25 -6.95 -1.55 -18.81
N ARG A 26 -7.58 -2.61 -19.32
CA ARG A 26 -7.56 -2.92 -20.77
C ARG A 26 -8.53 -2.06 -21.58
N SER A 27 -9.47 -1.40 -20.91
CA SER A 27 -10.43 -0.49 -21.52
C SER A 27 -11.09 0.40 -20.45
N GLY A 28 -11.66 1.53 -20.87
CA GLY A 28 -12.43 2.38 -19.96
C GLY A 28 -13.69 1.71 -19.39
N ARG A 29 -14.20 0.65 -20.05
CA ARG A 29 -15.30 -0.18 -19.48
C ARG A 29 -14.78 -1.05 -18.34
N ASP A 30 -13.63 -1.68 -18.53
CA ASP A 30 -13.02 -2.54 -17.51
C ASP A 30 -12.65 -1.74 -16.26
N ALA A 31 -12.10 -0.54 -16.43
CA ALA A 31 -11.81 0.37 -15.32
C ALA A 31 -13.08 0.73 -14.52
N ARG A 32 -14.16 1.14 -15.19
CA ARG A 32 -15.43 1.48 -14.52
C ARG A 32 -16.01 0.28 -13.77
N LEU A 33 -15.94 -0.92 -14.34
CA LEU A 33 -16.38 -2.15 -13.68
C LEU A 33 -15.53 -2.46 -12.45
N ALA A 34 -14.20 -2.27 -12.54
CA ALA A 34 -13.31 -2.46 -11.41
C ALA A 34 -13.63 -1.50 -10.25
N PHE A 35 -13.82 -0.20 -10.52
CA PHE A 35 -14.13 0.78 -9.48
C PHE A 35 -15.56 0.66 -8.91
N ALA A 36 -16.50 0.07 -9.65
CA ALA A 36 -17.86 -0.18 -9.18
C ALA A 36 -17.99 -1.48 -8.36
N GLY A 37 -16.99 -2.36 -8.42
CA GLY A 37 -17.01 -3.68 -7.77
C GLY A 37 -16.07 -3.79 -6.58
N ALA A 38 -16.26 -4.85 -5.80
CA ALA A 38 -15.28 -5.25 -4.79
C ALA A 38 -13.96 -5.74 -5.46
N PRO A 39 -12.79 -5.50 -4.85
CA PRO A 39 -12.62 -4.87 -3.54
C PRO A 39 -12.65 -3.33 -3.55
N LEU A 40 -12.44 -2.68 -4.70
CA LEU A 40 -12.17 -1.23 -4.77
C LEU A 40 -13.34 -0.36 -4.31
N ALA A 41 -14.58 -0.78 -4.56
CA ALA A 41 -15.76 -0.05 -4.11
C ALA A 41 -15.93 -0.03 -2.57
N ALA A 42 -15.25 -0.93 -1.85
CA ALA A 42 -15.33 -1.05 -0.39
C ALA A 42 -14.16 -0.36 0.35
N MET A 43 -13.14 0.12 -0.37
CA MET A 43 -11.95 0.74 0.22
C MET A 43 -12.16 2.26 0.36
N PRO A 44 -12.11 2.83 1.59
CA PRO A 44 -12.09 4.27 1.76
C PRO A 44 -10.92 4.91 1.01
N VAL A 45 -11.16 6.07 0.39
CA VAL A 45 -10.13 6.76 -0.39
C VAL A 45 -9.37 7.74 0.50
N GLU A 46 -8.05 7.62 0.50
CA GLU A 46 -7.14 8.62 1.05
C GLU A 46 -6.68 9.58 -0.05
N TYR A 47 -6.97 10.86 0.13
CA TYR A 47 -6.62 11.90 -0.82
C TYR A 47 -5.29 12.55 -0.46
N LEU A 48 -4.54 12.96 -1.48
CA LEU A 48 -3.36 13.77 -1.29
C LEU A 48 -3.76 15.13 -0.71
N THR A 49 -2.91 15.64 0.17
CA THR A 49 -2.97 17.02 0.68
C THR A 49 -1.65 17.72 0.33
N PRO A 50 -1.58 19.06 0.34
CA PRO A 50 -0.31 19.76 0.13
C PRO A 50 0.81 19.25 1.06
N SER A 51 0.48 18.92 2.31
CA SER A 51 1.45 18.36 3.26
C SER A 51 1.99 16.98 2.86
N VAL A 52 1.21 16.17 2.14
CA VAL A 52 1.68 14.89 1.59
C VAL A 52 2.71 15.13 0.48
N GLU A 53 2.47 16.12 -0.38
CA GLU A 53 3.41 16.48 -1.45
C GLU A 53 4.73 17.02 -0.88
N ASP A 54 4.65 17.92 0.10
CA ASP A 54 5.84 18.44 0.81
C ASP A 54 6.61 17.30 1.49
N ARG A 55 5.89 16.39 2.17
CA ARG A 55 6.51 15.25 2.85
C ARG A 55 7.17 14.28 1.88
N ALA A 56 6.56 13.98 0.75
CA ALA A 56 7.14 13.09 -0.25
C ALA A 56 8.47 13.65 -0.81
N LEU A 57 8.55 14.97 -1.02
CA LEU A 57 9.80 15.63 -1.40
C LEU A 57 10.86 15.51 -0.29
N GLU A 58 10.49 15.73 0.97
CA GLU A 58 11.39 15.58 2.11
C GLU A 58 11.96 14.16 2.19
N VAL A 59 11.10 13.13 2.09
CA VAL A 59 11.52 11.73 2.08
C VAL A 59 12.45 11.43 0.91
N GLN A 60 12.18 11.96 -0.29
CA GLN A 60 13.07 11.80 -1.43
C GLN A 60 14.45 12.40 -1.18
N LEU A 61 14.54 13.56 -0.51
CA LEU A 61 15.80 14.19 -0.14
C LEU A 61 16.56 13.36 0.91
N LEU A 62 15.86 12.79 1.91
CA LEU A 62 16.48 11.89 2.89
C LEU A 62 17.08 10.64 2.22
N LEU A 63 16.37 10.06 1.24
CA LEU A 63 16.91 8.97 0.42
C LEU A 63 18.06 9.44 -0.48
N ALA A 64 18.08 10.71 -0.90
CA ALA A 64 19.14 11.26 -1.74
C ALA A 64 20.46 11.35 -0.97
N ASP A 65 20.41 11.71 0.32
CA ASP A 65 21.56 11.72 1.22
C ASP A 65 22.21 10.32 1.35
N GLN A 66 21.44 9.26 1.11
CA GLN A 66 21.91 7.87 1.09
C GLN A 66 22.14 7.32 -0.33
N ALA A 67 22.07 8.17 -1.36
CA ALA A 67 22.15 7.80 -2.78
C ALA A 67 21.08 6.79 -3.26
N GLN A 68 19.94 6.73 -2.56
CA GLN A 68 18.82 5.82 -2.81
C GLN A 68 17.58 6.50 -3.44
N HIS A 69 17.58 7.82 -3.64
CA HIS A 69 16.43 8.58 -4.17
C HIS A 69 15.89 8.17 -5.55
N ARG A 70 16.56 7.24 -6.25
CA ARG A 70 16.14 6.69 -7.54
C ARG A 70 15.55 5.28 -7.45
N ALA A 71 15.57 4.65 -6.27
CA ALA A 71 14.96 3.35 -6.06
C ALA A 71 13.43 3.52 -5.95
N PRO A 72 12.86 4.15 -4.91
CA PRO A 72 11.41 4.34 -4.84
C PRO A 72 10.87 5.25 -5.94
N SER A 73 9.73 4.86 -6.51
CA SER A 73 9.04 5.67 -7.50
C SER A 73 8.33 6.88 -6.86
N ILE A 74 7.96 7.86 -7.68
CA ILE A 74 7.14 9.00 -7.20
C ILE A 74 5.83 8.51 -6.56
N PRO A 75 5.05 7.59 -7.17
CA PRO A 75 3.90 6.98 -6.51
C PRO A 75 4.20 6.39 -5.13
N ASP A 76 5.31 5.66 -4.97
CA ASP A 76 5.65 5.02 -3.69
C ASP A 76 5.89 6.07 -2.60
N LEU A 77 6.62 7.14 -2.92
CA LEU A 77 6.85 8.27 -2.02
C LEU A 77 5.54 8.95 -1.60
N MET A 78 4.61 9.15 -2.54
CA MET A 78 3.30 9.73 -2.25
C MET A 78 2.45 8.81 -1.35
N ILE A 79 2.40 7.50 -1.66
CA ILE A 79 1.64 6.51 -0.88
C ILE A 79 2.19 6.39 0.53
N ALA A 80 3.51 6.28 0.67
CA ALA A 80 4.17 6.21 1.96
C ALA A 80 3.92 7.48 2.80
N SER A 81 3.96 8.66 2.19
CA SER A 81 3.72 9.93 2.88
C SER A 81 2.27 10.09 3.32
N VAL A 82 1.30 9.62 2.52
CA VAL A 82 -0.10 9.51 2.96
C VAL A 82 -0.19 8.62 4.20
N ALA A 83 0.42 7.44 4.16
CA ALA A 83 0.36 6.48 5.26
C ALA A 83 0.95 7.04 6.55
N GLU A 84 2.13 7.65 6.46
CA GLU A 84 2.83 8.26 7.59
C GLU A 84 1.98 9.36 8.24
N LEU A 85 1.50 10.32 7.46
CA LEU A 85 0.73 11.45 7.98
C LEU A 85 -0.66 11.05 8.50
N ALA A 86 -1.26 10.00 7.95
CA ALA A 86 -2.54 9.46 8.38
C ALA A 86 -2.43 8.42 9.51
N GLY A 87 -1.22 8.05 9.94
CA GLY A 87 -1.00 7.02 10.96
C GLY A 87 -1.44 5.61 10.51
N LEU A 88 -1.34 5.33 9.21
CA LEU A 88 -1.68 4.06 8.58
C LEU A 88 -0.42 3.21 8.37
N ILE A 89 -0.63 1.89 8.23
CA ILE A 89 0.44 0.97 7.82
C ILE A 89 0.39 0.81 6.31
N VAL A 90 1.52 0.93 5.62
CA VAL A 90 1.58 0.59 4.18
C VAL A 90 1.54 -0.92 4.01
N LEU A 91 0.57 -1.45 3.25
CA LEU A 91 0.51 -2.87 2.87
C LEU A 91 1.07 -3.06 1.46
N HIS A 92 2.28 -3.62 1.33
CA HIS A 92 3.00 -3.62 0.05
C HIS A 92 3.61 -4.97 -0.33
N PRO A 93 3.82 -5.26 -1.62
CA PRO A 93 4.66 -6.36 -2.09
C PRO A 93 6.11 -5.95 -2.37
N ASP A 94 6.37 -4.64 -2.49
CA ASP A 94 7.59 -4.05 -3.04
C ASP A 94 8.66 -3.77 -1.98
N GLU A 95 9.95 -3.91 -2.29
CA GLU A 95 11.02 -3.58 -1.36
C GLU A 95 11.27 -2.06 -1.20
N ASP A 96 10.83 -1.24 -2.15
CA ASP A 96 11.01 0.22 -2.08
C ASP A 96 10.34 0.86 -0.86
N PHE A 97 9.23 0.30 -0.39
CA PHE A 97 8.58 0.76 0.84
C PHE A 97 9.38 0.44 2.11
N GLU A 98 10.21 -0.60 2.10
CA GLU A 98 11.13 -0.88 3.21
C GLU A 98 12.25 0.18 3.23
N LEU A 99 12.77 0.57 2.07
CA LEU A 99 13.77 1.66 1.96
C LEU A 99 13.21 3.00 2.45
N ILE A 100 11.95 3.30 2.11
CA ILE A 100 11.28 4.49 2.65
C ILE A 100 11.12 4.38 4.17
N ALA A 101 10.70 3.21 4.69
CA ALA A 101 10.53 3.00 6.11
C ALA A 101 11.86 3.12 6.90
N ASP A 102 12.99 2.75 6.31
CA ASP A 102 14.31 2.91 6.93
C ASP A 102 14.65 4.39 7.21
N VAL A 103 14.18 5.33 6.39
CA VAL A 103 14.43 6.77 6.59
C VAL A 103 13.32 7.49 7.35
N THR A 104 12.06 7.01 7.31
CA THR A 104 10.93 7.66 8.00
C THR A 104 10.59 7.03 9.35
N GLY A 105 10.96 5.76 9.57
CA GLY A 105 10.53 4.96 10.71
C GLY A 105 9.05 4.58 10.68
N GLN A 106 8.35 4.80 9.56
CA GLN A 106 6.93 4.51 9.43
C GLN A 106 6.65 2.99 9.42
N ALA A 107 5.42 2.62 9.79
CA ALA A 107 5.03 1.22 9.83
C ALA A 107 4.69 0.69 8.43
N VAL A 108 5.26 -0.46 8.09
CA VAL A 108 5.00 -1.18 6.84
C VAL A 108 4.69 -2.66 7.12
N GLU A 109 3.85 -3.26 6.28
CA GLU A 109 3.48 -4.68 6.34
C GLU A 109 3.64 -5.31 4.96
N ARG A 110 4.58 -6.26 4.83
CA ARG A 110 4.76 -6.99 3.57
C ARG A 110 3.63 -7.98 3.31
N LEU A 111 2.98 -7.87 2.16
CA LEU A 111 1.94 -8.79 1.73
C LEU A 111 2.54 -10.16 1.39
N ARG A 112 2.33 -11.15 2.27
CA ARG A 112 2.72 -12.54 2.01
C ARG A 112 1.92 -13.12 0.83
N GLN A 113 2.55 -13.30 -0.33
CA GLN A 113 1.92 -14.05 -1.42
C GLN A 113 1.81 -15.52 -1.02
N ARG A 114 0.72 -16.19 -1.42
CA ARG A 114 0.65 -17.65 -1.27
C ARG A 114 1.78 -18.24 -2.13
N PRO A 115 2.62 -19.15 -1.60
CA PRO A 115 3.56 -19.86 -2.45
C PRO A 115 2.79 -20.55 -3.57
N ARG A 116 3.34 -20.51 -4.79
CA ARG A 116 2.81 -21.29 -5.92
C ARG A 116 2.91 -22.76 -5.47
N ALA A 117 1.76 -23.41 -5.30
CA ALA A 117 1.66 -24.63 -4.49
C ALA A 117 2.68 -25.73 -4.88
N ILE A 118 3.51 -26.09 -3.91
CA ILE A 118 3.77 -27.49 -3.56
C ILE A 118 3.51 -27.54 -2.04
N GLU A 119 2.24 -27.67 -1.62
CA GLU A 119 1.89 -27.73 -0.19
C GLU A 119 1.84 -29.20 0.28
N SER A 120 2.49 -29.48 1.41
CA SER A 120 2.15 -30.59 2.30
C SER A 120 1.52 -30.01 3.59
N GLU A 121 0.56 -30.74 4.14
CA GLU A 121 -0.49 -30.31 5.09
C GLU A 121 -0.01 -29.88 6.50
N SER A 122 1.30 -29.84 6.77
CA SER A 122 1.85 -29.83 8.14
C SER A 122 2.00 -28.46 8.81
N ASP A 123 1.95 -27.35 8.07
CA ASP A 123 2.34 -26.02 8.60
C ASP A 123 1.18 -25.14 9.12
N ARG A 124 0.00 -25.72 9.33
CA ARG A 124 -1.24 -24.94 9.60
C ARG A 124 -1.44 -24.47 11.05
N ILE A 125 -0.49 -24.63 11.96
CA ILE A 125 -0.74 -24.40 13.39
C ILE A 125 0.39 -23.59 14.04
N ASN A 126 0.35 -22.25 13.95
CA ASN A 126 0.56 -21.29 15.06
C ASN A 126 0.87 -19.84 14.61
N GLY A 127 0.28 -18.87 15.31
CA GLY A 127 0.31 -17.42 15.02
C GLY A 127 -0.79 -17.09 14.02
N TRP A 128 -1.71 -16.15 14.22
CA TRP A 128 -1.52 -14.72 14.39
C TRP A 128 -2.74 -14.11 15.11
N ARG A 129 -2.53 -13.36 16.19
CA ARG A 129 -3.49 -12.37 16.70
C ARG A 129 -2.90 -11.00 16.44
N THR A 130 -3.39 -10.30 15.42
CA THR A 130 -3.13 -8.87 15.24
C THR A 130 -4.44 -8.13 15.41
N THR A 131 -4.45 -7.10 16.24
CA THR A 131 -5.53 -6.09 16.28
C THR A 131 -5.75 -5.53 14.87
N PRO A 132 -7.00 -5.25 14.44
CA PRO A 132 -7.23 -4.63 13.14
C PRO A 132 -6.58 -3.25 13.16
N ARG A 133 -5.51 -3.07 12.40
CA ARG A 133 -4.92 -1.76 12.11
C ARG A 133 -5.31 -1.40 10.69
N ASP A 134 -5.70 -0.14 10.49
CA ASP A 134 -6.00 0.40 9.17
C ASP A 134 -4.72 0.43 8.34
N VAL A 135 -4.84 0.04 7.07
CA VAL A 135 -3.73 -0.01 6.11
C VAL A 135 -4.10 0.76 4.85
N VAL A 136 -3.09 1.22 4.13
CA VAL A 136 -3.20 1.81 2.79
C VAL A 136 -2.33 1.05 1.79
#